data_AF-A0A8S4RPM2-F1
#
_entry.id   AF-A0A8S4RPM2-F1
#
_cell.length_a   1.000
_cell.length_b   1.000
_cell.length_c   1.000
_cell.angle_alpha   90.00
_cell.angle_beta   90.00
_cell.angle_gamma   90.00
#
_symmetry.space_group_name_H-M   'P 1'
#
loop_
_entity.id
_entity.type
_entity.pdbx_description
1 polymer ?
#
loop_
_entity_poly.entity_id
_entity_poly.type
_entity_poly.pdbx_seq_one_letter_code
_entity_poly.pdbx_strand_id
1 'polypeptide(L)'
;MGLIRTLRVTQRAMERAMLRVSLRNRIRNVEIRRNTRVTNIAQRVAKLKWQCAGRIIRRKDGRWGPKVLEWQPQTSKRSVGRPTTRWTDDIKRVRYDDS
;
A
#
# COMPACT_ATOMS: atom_id res chain seq x y z
N MET A 1 -5.64 -17.03 0.47
CA MET A 1 -4.43 -16.63 -0.28
C MET A 1 -4.52 -15.15 -0.64
N GLY A 2 -3.70 -14.27 -0.04
CA GLY A 2 -3.83 -12.82 -0.23
C GLY A 2 -3.35 -12.32 -1.60
N LEU A 3 -4.08 -11.36 -2.19
CA LEU A 3 -3.83 -10.76 -3.51
C LEU A 3 -2.43 -10.13 -3.65
N ILE A 4 -1.84 -9.66 -2.55
CA ILE A 4 -0.45 -9.14 -2.53
C ILE A 4 0.57 -10.28 -2.76
N ARG A 5 0.29 -11.49 -2.28
CA ARG A 5 1.21 -12.63 -2.45
C ARG A 5 1.29 -13.04 -3.92
N THR A 6 0.17 -13.11 -4.62
CA THR A 6 0.13 -13.48 -6.04
C THR A 6 0.88 -12.44 -6.89
N LEU A 7 0.65 -11.15 -6.65
CA LEU A 7 1.39 -10.07 -7.31
C LEU A 7 2.90 -10.11 -7.06
N ARG A 8 3.33 -10.45 -5.83
CA ARG A 8 4.78 -10.61 -5.53
C ARG A 8 5.39 -11.82 -6.25
N VAL A 9 4.63 -12.90 -6.42
CA VAL A 9 5.08 -14.08 -7.15
C VAL A 9 5.20 -13.78 -8.64
N THR A 10 4.21 -13.13 -9.24
CA THR A 10 4.26 -12.73 -10.66
C THR A 10 5.40 -11.75 -10.92
N GLN A 11 5.59 -10.73 -10.06
CA GLN A 11 6.74 -9.82 -10.16
C GLN A 11 8.08 -10.58 -10.16
N ARG A 12 8.27 -11.54 -9.24
CA ARG A 12 9.52 -12.33 -9.18
C ARG A 12 9.75 -13.21 -10.41
N ALA A 13 8.70 -13.69 -11.05
CA ALA A 13 8.81 -14.45 -12.29
C ALA A 13 9.22 -13.53 -13.45
N MET A 14 8.61 -12.35 -13.55
CA MET A 14 8.95 -11.33 -14.55
C MET A 14 10.40 -10.82 -14.38
N GLU A 15 10.82 -10.49 -13.16
CA GLU A 15 12.19 -10.03 -12.88
C GLU A 15 13.25 -11.07 -13.31
N ARG A 16 12.97 -12.37 -13.14
CA ARG A 16 13.85 -13.44 -13.63
C ARG A 16 13.87 -13.53 -15.15
N ALA A 17 12.72 -13.40 -15.79
CA ALA A 17 12.61 -13.42 -17.25
C ALA A 17 13.38 -12.24 -17.88
N MET A 18 13.26 -11.04 -17.31
CA MET A 18 14.00 -9.85 -17.74
C MET A 18 15.52 -10.05 -17.74
N LEU A 19 16.04 -10.73 -16.70
CA LEU A 19 17.47 -11.03 -16.59
C LEU A 19 17.87 -12.36 -17.26
N ARG A 20 16.95 -13.07 -17.90
CA ARG A 20 17.16 -14.43 -18.47
C ARG A 20 17.76 -15.41 -17.46
N VAL A 21 17.39 -15.29 -16.19
CA VAL A 21 17.91 -16.12 -15.08
C VAL A 21 16.99 -17.30 -14.82
N SER A 22 17.55 -18.51 -14.84
CA SER A 22 16.84 -19.73 -14.45
C SER A 22 16.92 -19.98 -12.93
N LEU A 23 16.06 -20.86 -12.42
CA LEU A 23 16.12 -21.29 -11.01
C LEU A 23 17.42 -22.06 -10.69
N ARG A 24 18.07 -22.67 -11.69
CA ARG A 24 19.33 -23.42 -11.52
C ARG A 24 20.51 -22.51 -11.16
N ASN A 25 20.44 -21.24 -11.55
CA ASN A 25 21.50 -20.27 -11.26
C ASN A 25 21.60 -19.93 -9.76
N ARG A 26 20.60 -20.31 -8.94
CA ARG A 26 20.56 -20.11 -7.47
C ARG A 26 20.84 -18.67 -7.02
N ILE A 27 20.58 -17.69 -7.89
CA ILE A 27 20.75 -16.26 -7.60
C ILE A 27 19.71 -15.82 -6.56
N ARG A 28 20.15 -15.04 -5.57
CA ARG A 28 19.29 -14.54 -4.50
C ARG A 28 18.29 -13.51 -5.05
N ASN A 29 17.05 -13.55 -4.56
CA ASN A 29 16.01 -12.61 -4.97
C ASN A 29 16.38 -11.13 -4.70
N VAL A 30 17.22 -10.88 -3.68
CA VAL A 30 17.69 -9.51 -3.36
C VAL A 30 18.58 -8.97 -4.48
N GLU A 31 19.41 -9.82 -5.07
CA GLU A 31 20.32 -9.45 -6.16
C GLU A 31 19.57 -9.21 -7.47
N ILE A 32 18.61 -10.07 -7.79
CA ILE A 32 17.69 -9.88 -8.93
C ILE A 32 16.97 -8.53 -8.85
N ARG A 33 16.54 -8.12 -7.66
CA ARG A 33 15.89 -6.82 -7.42
C ARG A 33 16.84 -5.64 -7.55
N ARG A 34 18.09 -5.77 -7.05
CA ARG A 34 19.12 -4.74 -7.20
C ARG A 34 19.43 -4.48 -8.67
N ASN A 35 19.48 -5.53 -9.48
CA ASN A 35 19.81 -5.43 -10.91
C ASN A 35 18.65 -4.87 -11.74
N THR A 36 17.42 -5.30 -11.48
CA THR A 36 16.23 -4.86 -12.25
C THR A 36 15.75 -3.46 -11.87
N ARG A 37 16.01 -3.00 -10.64
CA ARG A 37 15.54 -1.70 -10.09
C ARG A 37 14.02 -1.48 -10.21
N VAL A 38 13.25 -2.55 -10.40
CA VAL A 38 11.78 -2.49 -10.52
C VAL A 38 11.18 -2.17 -9.16
N THR A 39 10.24 -1.23 -9.14
CA THR A 39 9.54 -0.85 -7.90
C THR A 39 8.78 -2.03 -7.30
N ASN A 40 8.82 -2.17 -5.97
CA ASN A 40 8.09 -3.23 -5.28
C ASN A 40 6.58 -3.06 -5.45
N ILE A 41 5.91 -4.08 -6.02
CA ILE A 41 4.47 -4.04 -6.32
C ILE A 41 3.61 -3.79 -5.07
N ALA A 42 4.03 -4.29 -3.90
CA ALA A 42 3.28 -4.08 -2.66
C ALA A 42 3.28 -2.62 -2.24
N GLN A 43 4.43 -1.94 -2.37
CA GLN A 43 4.56 -0.51 -2.09
C GLN A 43 3.77 0.30 -3.12
N ARG A 44 3.82 -0.09 -4.41
CA ARG A 44 3.05 0.58 -5.46
C ARG A 44 1.54 0.46 -5.23
N VAL A 45 1.05 -0.73 -4.91
CA VAL A 45 -0.37 -0.97 -4.60
C VAL A 45 -0.78 -0.16 -3.37
N ALA A 46 0.02 -0.14 -2.31
CA ALA A 46 -0.26 0.69 -1.13
C ALA A 46 -0.34 2.18 -1.50
N LYS A 47 0.65 2.70 -2.24
CA LYS A 47 0.66 4.11 -2.70
C LYS A 47 -0.57 4.44 -3.54
N LEU A 48 -0.94 3.57 -4.49
CA LEU A 48 -2.15 3.76 -5.31
C LEU A 48 -3.43 3.74 -4.49
N LYS A 49 -3.54 2.84 -3.51
CA LYS A 49 -4.68 2.81 -2.57
C LYS A 49 -4.77 4.12 -1.78
N TRP A 50 -3.66 4.61 -1.26
CA TRP A 50 -3.60 5.88 -0.54
C TRP A 50 -3.94 7.09 -1.42
N GLN A 51 -3.45 7.11 -2.66
CA GLN A 51 -3.80 8.14 -3.65
C GLN A 51 -5.29 8.12 -3.98
N CYS A 52 -5.88 6.93 -4.10
CA CYS A 52 -7.31 6.75 -4.31
C CYS A 52 -8.11 7.29 -3.13
N ALA A 53 -7.76 6.91 -1.89
CA ALA A 53 -8.40 7.42 -0.68
C ALA A 53 -8.30 8.95 -0.58
N GLY A 54 -7.11 9.52 -0.82
CA GLY A 54 -6.92 10.96 -0.84
C GLY A 54 -7.71 11.67 -1.96
N ARG A 55 -7.88 11.04 -3.12
CA ARG A 55 -8.75 11.56 -4.19
C ARG A 55 -10.21 11.57 -3.76
N ILE A 56 -10.69 10.53 -3.08
CA ILE A 56 -12.07 10.46 -2.60
C ILE A 56 -12.32 11.57 -1.56
N ILE A 57 -11.45 11.71 -0.56
CA ILE A 57 -11.60 12.73 0.51
C ILE A 57 -11.64 14.17 -0.02
N ARG A 58 -10.90 14.47 -1.09
CA ARG A 58 -10.88 15.83 -1.68
C ARG A 58 -12.11 16.18 -2.50
N ARG A 59 -12.97 15.22 -2.83
CA ARG A 59 -14.20 15.50 -3.59
C ARG A 59 -15.21 16.21 -2.68
N LYS A 60 -15.73 17.34 -3.15
CA LYS A 60 -16.78 18.13 -2.46
C LYS A 60 -18.17 17.95 -3.07
N ASP A 61 -18.37 16.92 -3.89
CA ASP A 61 -19.58 16.67 -4.69
C ASP A 61 -20.71 15.98 -3.90
N GLY A 62 -20.68 16.01 -2.57
CA GLY A 62 -21.73 15.48 -1.70
C GLY A 62 -21.91 13.95 -1.75
N ARG A 63 -21.04 13.21 -2.45
CA ARG A 63 -21.12 11.75 -2.57
C ARG A 63 -20.84 11.06 -1.23
N TRP A 64 -21.26 9.81 -1.12
CA TRP A 64 -21.05 8.99 0.07
C TRP A 64 -19.58 8.56 0.29
N GLY A 65 -18.71 8.68 -0.70
CA GLY A 65 -17.31 8.24 -0.63
C GLY A 65 -16.51 8.83 0.53
N PRO A 66 -16.47 10.17 0.70
CA PRO A 66 -15.90 10.80 1.89
C PRO A 66 -16.55 10.32 3.19
N LYS A 67 -17.89 10.22 3.22
CA LYS A 67 -18.63 9.77 4.41
C LYS A 67 -18.23 8.35 4.84
N VAL A 68 -18.01 7.43 3.90
CA VAL A 68 -17.56 6.06 4.17
C VAL A 68 -16.10 6.01 4.62
N LEU A 69 -15.23 6.88 4.10
CA LEU A 69 -13.84 6.97 4.57
C LEU A 69 -13.71 7.60 5.97
N GLU A 70 -14.59 8.54 6.30
CA GLU A 70 -14.67 9.17 7.62
C GLU A 70 -15.49 8.34 8.62
N TRP A 71 -16.23 7.35 8.13
CA TRP A 71 -17.13 6.53 8.95
C TRP A 71 -16.33 5.73 9.98
N GLN A 72 -16.66 5.95 11.25
CA GLN A 72 -16.13 5.21 12.37
C GLN A 72 -17.31 4.58 13.13
N PRO A 73 -17.33 3.24 13.31
CA PRO A 73 -18.33 2.63 14.19
C PRO A 73 -18.07 3.06 15.64
N GLN A 74 -18.92 3.96 16.15
CA GLN A 74 -18.95 4.33 17.57
C GLN A 74 -19.73 3.29 18.36
N THR A 75 -19.21 2.06 18.42
CA THR A 75 -19.84 0.99 19.22
C THR A 75 -19.29 0.93 20.65
N SER A 76 -18.21 1.65 20.97
CA SER A 76 -17.59 1.63 22.29
C SER A 76 -17.77 2.95 23.07
N LYS A 77 -18.04 2.82 24.37
CA LYS A 77 -17.91 3.92 25.34
C LYS A 77 -16.48 4.49 25.25
N ARG A 78 -16.34 5.83 25.33
CA ARG A 78 -15.05 6.54 25.29
C ARG A 78 -14.04 5.86 26.23
N SER A 79 -12.91 5.39 25.70
CA SER A 79 -11.82 4.89 26.54
C SER A 79 -11.28 6.04 27.40
N VAL A 80 -11.13 5.83 28.70
CA VAL A 80 -10.47 6.80 29.60
C VAL A 80 -8.97 6.76 29.28
N GLY A 81 -8.47 7.76 28.55
CA GLY A 81 -7.06 7.82 28.12
C GLY A 81 -6.84 8.52 26.77
N ARG A 82 -5.61 8.40 26.22
CA ARG A 82 -5.23 9.02 24.95
C ARG A 82 -6.14 8.52 23.82
N PRO A 83 -6.74 9.42 23.02
CA PRO A 83 -7.58 9.03 21.90
C PRO A 83 -6.83 8.10 20.94
N THR A 84 -7.52 7.08 20.42
CA THR A 84 -6.99 6.22 19.35
C THR A 84 -6.59 7.08 18.15
N THR A 85 -5.38 6.86 17.63
CA THR A 85 -4.87 7.53 16.42
C THR A 85 -5.89 7.37 15.29
N ARG A 86 -6.33 8.49 14.72
CA ARG A 86 -7.33 8.46 13.64
C ARG A 86 -6.64 8.05 12.35
N TRP A 87 -7.37 7.39 11.45
CA TRP A 87 -6.87 7.12 10.09
C TRP A 87 -6.41 8.42 9.40
N THR A 88 -7.11 9.54 9.64
CA THR A 88 -6.72 10.86 9.12
C THR A 88 -5.31 11.28 9.56
N ASP A 89 -4.89 10.89 10.76
CA ASP A 89 -3.55 11.18 11.28
C ASP A 89 -2.49 10.29 10.59
N ASP A 90 -2.83 9.04 10.26
CA ASP A 90 -1.98 8.18 9.43
C ASP A 90 -1.81 8.73 7.99
N ILE A 91 -2.87 9.31 7.41
CA ILE A 91 -2.80 9.99 6.10
C ILE A 91 -1.85 11.19 6.15
N LYS A 92 -1.89 11.96 7.25
CA LYS A 92 -0.97 13.10 7.43
C LYS A 92 0.46 12.60 7.56
N ARG A 93 0.73 11.59 8.40
CA ARG A 93 2.07 11.02 8.60
C ARG A 93 2.71 10.56 7.29
N VAL A 94 1.98 9.80 6.47
CA VAL A 94 2.48 9.30 5.16
C VAL A 94 2.83 10.44 4.19
N ARG A 95 2.19 11.61 4.31
CA ARG A 95 2.55 12.78 3.47
C ARG A 95 3.86 13.44 3.89
N TYR A 96 4.16 13.46 5.19
CA TYR A 96 5.39 14.06 5.70
C TYR A 96 6.63 13.20 5.42
N ASP A 97 6.51 11.87 5.41
CA ASP A 97 7.62 10.94 5.10
C ASP A 97 8.01 10.92 3.60
N ASP A 98 7.20 11.49 2.70
CA ASP A 98 7.45 11.56 1.25
C ASP A 98 8.10 12.93 0.84
N SER A 99 8.49 13.78 1.81
CA SER A 99 9.14 15.12 1.60
C SER A 99 10.59 15.17 2.04
#